data_AF-A0A6H9Z8R2-F1
#
_entry.id   AF-A0A6H9Z8R2-F1
#
_cell.length_a   1.000
_cell.length_b   1.000
_cell.length_c   1.000
_cell.angle_alpha   90.00
_cell.angle_beta   90.00
_cell.angle_gamma   90.00
#
_symmetry.space_group_name_H-M   'P 1'
#
loop_
_entity.id
_entity.type
_entity.pdbx_description
1 polymer ?
#
loop_
_entity_poly.entity_id
_entity_poly.type
_entity_poly.pdbx_seq_one_letter_code
_entity_poly.pdbx_strand_id
1 'polypeptide(L)' 'MRPDSTSPAHWRTSAHSVANGTCVEIARLAGPIGPAIGIRDSTHGGNGPMLTFGPTEWRAFTARARAGGFDLS' A
#
# COMPACT_ATOMS: atom_id res chain seq x y z
N MET A 1 -19.86 13.95 -14.39
CA MET A 1 -18.90 14.34 -13.34
C MET A 1 -18.99 13.30 -12.23
N ARG A 2 -18.01 12.39 -12.10
CA ARG A 2 -18.01 11.35 -11.05
C ARG A 2 -17.42 11.97 -9.76
N PRO A 3 -18.00 11.72 -8.57
CA PRO A 3 -17.49 12.26 -7.32
C PRO A 3 -16.29 11.42 -6.88
N ASP A 4 -15.14 11.69 -7.48
CA ASP A 4 -13.87 11.53 -6.80
C ASP A 4 -13.78 12.73 -5.85
N SER A 5 -14.15 12.52 -4.59
CA SER A 5 -13.89 13.47 -3.52
C SER A 5 -13.17 12.74 -2.39
N THR A 6 -12.16 11.96 -2.77
CA THR A 6 -11.17 11.47 -1.80
C THR A 6 -10.00 12.44 -1.90
N SER A 7 -9.70 13.16 -0.81
CA SER A 7 -8.45 13.93 -0.73
C SER A 7 -7.30 13.07 -1.26
N PRO A 8 -6.41 13.59 -2.12
CA PRO A 8 -5.40 12.77 -2.77
C PRO A 8 -4.64 11.99 -1.70
N ALA A 9 -4.74 10.67 -1.77
CA ALA A 9 -4.12 9.78 -0.80
C ALA A 9 -2.63 10.12 -0.71
N HIS A 10 -2.13 10.33 0.50
CA HIS A 10 -0.72 10.68 0.69
C HIS A 10 0.15 9.42 0.64
N TRP A 11 0.53 9.05 -0.58
CA TRP A 11 1.41 7.92 -0.87
C TRP A 11 2.81 8.15 -0.33
N ARG A 12 3.37 7.12 0.31
CA ARG A 12 4.72 7.14 0.86
C ARG A 12 5.50 5.96 0.31
N THR A 13 6.64 6.27 -0.29
CA THR A 13 7.62 5.29 -0.75
C THR A 13 8.60 4.97 0.37
N SER A 14 9.09 3.72 0.43
CA SER A 14 10.13 3.34 1.38
C SER A 14 11.41 4.15 1.18
N ALA A 15 12.12 4.47 2.26
CA ALA A 15 13.45 5.08 2.19
C ALA A 15 14.53 4.10 1.71
N HIS A 16 14.25 2.80 1.70
CA HIS A 16 15.16 1.75 1.21
C HIS A 16 15.03 1.49 -0.30
N SER A 17 14.23 2.31 -0.97
CA SER A 17 14.06 2.32 -2.41
C SER A 17 15.32 2.84 -3.10
N VAL A 18 16.17 1.92 -3.55
CA VAL A 18 17.30 2.26 -4.44
C VAL A 18 16.79 2.65 -5.82
N ALA A 19 17.56 3.48 -6.54
CA ALA A 19 17.21 4.14 -7.81
C ALA A 19 16.84 3.21 -9.00
N ASN A 20 16.70 1.91 -8.76
CA ASN A 20 16.41 0.89 -9.75
C ASN A 20 14.88 0.73 -10.01
N GLY A 21 14.06 1.60 -9.42
CA GLY A 21 12.70 1.86 -9.90
C GLY A 21 11.60 0.95 -9.37
N THR A 22 11.87 -0.21 -8.77
CA THR A 22 10.81 -1.15 -8.33
C THR A 22 10.50 -0.99 -6.84
N CYS A 23 9.72 0.04 -6.49
CA CYS A 23 9.43 0.37 -5.10
C CYS A 23 7.96 0.19 -4.76
N VAL A 24 7.68 -0.14 -3.50
CA VAL A 24 6.31 -0.19 -2.97
C VAL A 24 5.93 1.17 -2.38
N GLU A 25 4.75 1.65 -2.72
CA GLU A 25 4.11 2.82 -2.10
C GLU A 25 2.93 2.39 -1.23
N ILE A 26 2.76 3.06 -0.09
CA ILE A 26 1.69 2.79 0.85
C ILE A 26 0.95 4.08 1.19
N ALA A 27 -0.38 4.02 1.28
CA ALA A 27 -1.20 5.13 1.74
C ALA A 27 -2.33 4.69 2.68
N ARG A 28 -2.75 5.60 3.56
CA ARG A 28 -4.02 5.46 4.29
C ARG A 28 -5.13 6.01 3.41
N LEU A 29 -6.17 5.22 3.20
CA LEU A 29 -7.31 5.53 2.34
C LEU A 29 -8.58 5.62 3.17
N ALA A 30 -9.52 6.45 2.73
CA ALA A 30 -10.92 6.32 3.12
C ALA A 30 -11.58 5.29 2.19
N GLY A 31 -11.76 4.06 2.67
CA GLY A 31 -12.43 3.01 1.93
C GLY A 31 -13.96 3.06 2.08
N PRO A 32 -14.70 2.32 1.25
CA PRO A 32 -16.18 2.34 1.22
C PRO A 32 -16.83 1.84 2.51
N ILE A 33 -16.09 1.04 3.31
CA ILE A 33 -16.54 0.43 4.56
C ILE A 33 -15.73 0.93 5.78
N GLY A 34 -14.90 1.97 5.61
CA GLY A 34 -14.03 2.50 6.67
C GLY A 34 -12.57 2.70 6.22
N PRO A 35 -11.65 3.01 7.15
CA PRO A 35 -10.26 3.26 6.83
C PRO A 35 -9.61 2.01 6.22
N ALA A 36 -8.76 2.21 5.22
CA ALA A 36 -8.02 1.16 4.55
C ALA A 36 -6.56 1.53 4.34
N ILE A 37 -5.72 0.53 4.05
CA ILE A 37 -4.32 0.68 3.68
C ILE A 37 -4.17 0.22 2.24
N GLY A 38 -3.82 1.15 1.35
CA GLY A 38 -3.52 0.85 -0.05
C GLY A 38 -2.04 0.57 -0.25
N ILE A 39 -1.73 -0.42 -1.09
CA ILE A 39 -0.37 -0.82 -1.45
C ILE A 39 -0.31 -0.95 -2.97
N ARG A 40 0.67 -0.32 -3.60
CA ARG A 40 0.88 -0.39 -5.05
C ARG A 40 2.35 -0.35 -5.42
N ASP A 41 2.62 -0.76 -6.65
CA ASP A 41 3.93 -0.59 -7.27
C ASP A 41 4.08 0.84 -7.80
N SER A 42 5.16 1.51 -7.40
CA SER A 42 5.54 2.86 -7.86
C SER A 42 5.79 2.95 -9.38
N THR A 43 6.25 1.87 -10.01
CA THR A 43 6.60 1.84 -11.45
C THR A 43 5.42 2.09 -12.38
N HIS A 44 4.19 1.84 -11.90
CA HIS A 44 3.00 1.96 -12.71
C HIS A 44 2.35 3.35 -12.63
N GLY A 45 3.05 4.35 -12.05
CA GLY A 45 2.56 5.72 -11.98
C GLY A 45 1.21 5.86 -11.28
N GLY A 46 0.89 4.94 -10.37
CA GLY A 46 -0.40 4.87 -9.69
C GLY A 46 -1.54 4.20 -10.46
N ASN A 47 -1.33 3.77 -11.70
CA ASN A 47 -2.33 3.07 -12.54
C ASN A 47 -2.25 1.54 -12.43
N GLY A 48 -1.26 1.03 -11.72
CA GLY A 48 -1.08 -0.40 -11.49
C GLY A 48 -2.11 -0.97 -10.52
N PRO A 49 -2.24 -2.31 -10.47
CA PRO A 49 -3.11 -2.96 -9.50
C PRO A 49 -2.72 -2.57 -8.07
N MET A 50 -3.74 -2.34 -7.23
CA MET A 50 -3.59 -1.94 -5.84
C MET A 50 -4.17 -3.00 -4.92
N LEU A 51 -3.38 -3.45 -3.95
CA LEU A 51 -3.87 -4.26 -2.84
C LEU A 51 -4.42 -3.33 -1.75
N THR A 52 -5.52 -3.73 -1.12
CA THR A 52 -6.17 -2.94 -0.07
C THR A 52 -6.40 -3.82 1.16
N PHE A 53 -5.94 -3.35 2.31
CA PHE A 53 -6.06 -4.04 3.59
C PHE A 53 -6.90 -3.23 4.58
N GLY A 54 -7.61 -3.94 5.47
CA GLY A 54 -8.11 -3.32 6.68
C GLY A 54 -6.96 -2.98 7.66
N PRO A 55 -7.13 -2.04 8.61
CA PRO A 55 -6.05 -1.65 9.53
C PRO A 55 -5.57 -2.81 10.42
N THR A 56 -6.47 -3.69 10.84
CA THR A 56 -6.13 -4.87 11.65
C THR A 56 -5.40 -5.93 10.83
N GLU A 57 -5.85 -6.17 9.61
CA GLU A 57 -5.21 -7.10 8.68
C GLU A 57 -3.79 -6.63 8.32
N TRP A 58 -3.62 -5.33 8.04
CA TRP A 58 -2.31 -4.74 7.77
C TRP A 58 -1.31 -4.93 8.92
N ARG A 59 -1.77 -4.78 10.17
CA ARG A 59 -0.94 -5.04 11.36
C ARG A 59 -0.53 -6.51 11.45
N ALA A 60 -1.46 -7.43 11.23
CA ALA A 60 -1.18 -8.87 11.25
C ALA A 60 -0.21 -9.28 10.13
N PHE A 61 -0.43 -8.78 8.92
CA PHE A 61 0.43 -9.02 7.76
C PHE A 61 1.87 -8.55 8.02
N THR A 62 2.04 -7.30 8.45
CA THR A 62 3.38 -6.73 8.69
C THR A 62 4.11 -7.40 9.85
N ALA A 63 3.40 -7.81 10.91
CA ALA A 63 3.98 -8.58 12.00
C ALA A 63 4.51 -9.94 11.52
N ARG A 64 3.73 -10.67 10.73
CA ARG A 64 4.12 -11.97 10.16
C ARG A 64 5.27 -11.84 9.16
N ALA A 65 5.24 -10.82 8.29
CA ALA A 65 6.32 -10.56 7.35
C ALA A 65 7.64 -10.26 8.07
N ARG A 66 7.62 -9.46 9.14
CA ARG A 66 8.82 -9.20 9.97
C ARG A 66 9.36 -10.45 10.67
N ALA A 67 8.48 -11.40 10.97
CA ALA A 67 8.86 -12.68 11.58
C ALA A 67 9.38 -13.72 10.56
N GLY A 68 9.58 -13.35 9.29
CA GLY A 68 10.02 -14.27 8.23
C GLY A 68 8.94 -15.26 7.80
N GLY A 69 7.67 -15.04 8.18
CA GLY A 69 6.58 -15.98 7.95
C GLY A 69 6.12 -16.12 6.49
N PHE A 70 6.82 -15.47 5.55
CA PHE A 70 6.63 -15.53 4.10
C PHE A 70 7.94 -15.69 3.33
N ASP A 71 9.06 -15.96 4.02
CA ASP A 71 10.34 -16.18 3.35
C ASP A 71 10.28 -17.50 2.56
N LEU A 72 10.84 -17.50 1.34
CA LEU A 72 10.88 -18.70 0.50
C LEU A 72 11.93 -19.64 1.08
N SER A 73 11.48 -20.78 1.59
CA SER A 73 12.32 -21.90 2.06
C SER A 73 13.09 -22.56 0.93
#